data_AF-A0A939SUJ4-F1
#
_entry.id   AF-A0A939SUJ4-F1
#
_cell.length_a   1.000
_cell.length_b   1.000
_cell.length_c   1.000
_cell.angle_alpha   90.00
_cell.angle_beta   90.00
_cell.angle_gamma   90.00
#
_symmetry.space_group_name_H-M   'P 1'
#
loop_
_entity.id
_entity.type
_entity.pdbx_description
1 polymer ?
#
loop_
_entity_poly.entity_id
_entity_poly.type
_entity_poly.pdbx_seq_one_letter_code
_entity_poly.pdbx_strand_id
1 'polypeptide(L)'
;MVLSEEGFGEMKRVYIDPQHRGQQLGEKLLAALEAKASARLPYLHGDRYPSACGHRLYTRNGYQTRCAFAPYQPDPLSVFMEKPLFADLRSAAL
;
A
#
# COMPACT_ATOMS: atom_id res chain seq x y z
N MET A 1 -8.68 5.69 0.46
CA MET A 1 -8.43 4.62 1.44
C MET A 1 -9.74 4.34 2.14
N VAL A 2 -10.10 3.07 2.28
CA VAL A 2 -11.29 2.63 3.03
C VAL A 2 -10.80 1.93 4.30
N LEU A 3 -11.48 2.14 5.43
CA LEU A 3 -11.23 1.38 6.65
C LEU A 3 -12.05 0.10 6.58
N SER A 4 -11.42 -1.06 6.77
CA SER A 4 -12.15 -2.32 6.92
C SER A 4 -12.64 -2.49 8.35
N GLU A 5 -13.72 -3.25 8.52
CA GLU A 5 -14.21 -3.67 9.85
C GLU A 5 -13.19 -4.57 10.58
N GLU A 6 -12.26 -5.17 9.83
CA GLU A 6 -11.17 -6.02 10.33
C GLU A 6 -9.95 -5.21 10.81
N GLY A 7 -10.04 -3.87 10.87
CA GLY A 7 -9.02 -3.02 11.49
C GLY A 7 -7.79 -2.76 10.62
N PHE A 8 -7.90 -2.86 9.30
CA PHE A 8 -6.85 -2.44 8.36
C PHE A 8 -7.36 -1.37 7.39
N GLY A 9 -6.43 -0.63 6.80
CA GLY A 9 -6.73 0.32 5.75
C GLY A 9 -6.54 -0.31 4.38
N GLU A 10 -7.44 -0.04 3.45
CA GLU A 10 -7.33 -0.50 2.07
C GLU A 10 -7.08 0.67 1.12
N MET A 11 -5.96 0.64 0.41
CA MET A 11 -5.62 1.56 -0.67
C MET A 11 -6.14 1.04 -2.00
N LYS A 12 -7.15 1.73 -2.53
CA LYS A 12 -7.69 1.48 -3.87
C LYS A 12 -7.26 2.57 -4.85
N ARG A 13 -7.11 2.21 -6.12
CA ARG A 13 -7.03 3.13 -7.27
C ARG A 13 -5.89 4.16 -7.20
N VAL A 14 -4.71 3.77 -6.72
CA VAL A 14 -3.51 4.63 -6.78
C VAL A 14 -3.02 4.72 -8.23
N TYR A 15 -3.28 5.86 -8.86
CA TYR A 15 -2.90 6.16 -10.24
C TYR A 15 -2.11 7.46 -10.29
N ILE A 16 -1.02 7.45 -11.04
CA ILE A 16 -0.25 8.65 -11.41
C ILE A 16 -0.34 8.78 -12.92
N ASP A 17 -0.79 9.95 -13.36
CA ASP A 17 -0.83 10.34 -14.77
C ASP A 17 0.56 10.11 -15.40
N PRO A 18 0.65 9.36 -16.52
CA PRO A 18 1.89 9.14 -17.26
C PRO A 18 2.74 10.38 -17.47
N GLN A 19 2.12 11.53 -17.74
CA GLN A 19 2.81 12.81 -18.01
C GLN A 19 3.53 13.35 -16.77
N HIS A 20 3.15 12.91 -15.58
CA HIS A 20 3.67 13.37 -14.30
C HIS A 20 4.53 12.31 -13.58
N ARG A 21 4.87 11.21 -14.25
CA ARG A 21 5.76 10.17 -13.70
C ARG A 21 7.21 10.64 -13.65
N GLY A 22 8.04 9.95 -12.87
CA GLY A 22 9.46 10.30 -12.67
C GLY A 22 9.71 11.42 -11.65
N GLN A 23 8.65 12.02 -11.10
CA GLN A 23 8.73 13.13 -10.13
C GLN A 23 8.49 12.70 -8.67
N GLN A 24 8.61 11.40 -8.41
CA GLN A 24 8.39 10.80 -7.09
C GLN A 24 6.99 11.06 -6.47
N LEU A 25 5.98 11.33 -7.31
CA LEU A 25 4.61 11.60 -6.84
C LEU A 25 3.96 10.35 -6.24
N GLY A 26 4.36 9.15 -6.70
CA GLY A 26 3.88 7.89 -6.13
C GLY A 26 4.33 7.74 -4.68
N GLU A 27 5.61 8.00 -4.39
CA GLU A 27 6.19 7.94 -3.06
C GLU A 27 5.53 8.97 -2.13
N LYS A 28 5.36 10.21 -2.60
CA LYS A 28 4.67 11.27 -1.83
C LYS A 28 3.23 10.90 -1.50
N LEU A 29 2.50 10.32 -2.46
CA LEU A 29 1.13 9.87 -2.25
C LEU A 29 1.06 8.72 -1.25
N LEU A 30 1.95 7.72 -1.35
CA LEU A 30 2.02 6.61 -0.39
C LEU A 30 2.33 7.13 1.02
N ALA A 31 3.34 7.97 1.19
CA ALA A 31 3.70 8.55 2.49
C ALA A 31 2.53 9.31 3.13
N ALA A 32 1.78 10.08 2.33
CA ALA A 32 0.60 10.80 2.83
C ALA A 32 -0.55 9.86 3.25
N LEU A 33 -0.73 8.73 2.57
CA LEU A 33 -1.72 7.71 2.93
C LEU A 33 -1.29 6.96 4.20
N GLU A 34 -0.03 6.55 4.27
CA GLU A 34 0.55 5.87 5.42
C GLU A 34 0.48 6.72 6.69
N ALA A 35 0.84 8.01 6.62
CA ALA A 35 0.74 8.93 7.76
C ALA A 35 -0.70 9.11 8.26
N LYS A 36 -1.70 9.08 7.35
CA LYS A 36 -3.11 9.13 7.74
C LYS A 36 -3.59 7.82 8.38
N ALA A 37 -3.02 6.69 7.96
CA ALA A 37 -3.40 5.37 8.41
C ALA A 37 -2.73 4.98 9.73
N SER A 38 -1.45 5.31 9.92
CA SER A 38 -0.67 4.94 11.12
C SER A 38 -1.25 5.50 12.42
N ALA A 39 -2.00 6.61 12.33
CA ALA A 39 -2.73 7.17 13.47
C ALA A 39 -3.92 6.31 13.94
N ARG A 40 -4.33 5.30 13.16
CA ARG A 40 -5.60 4.59 13.35
C ARG A 40 -5.53 3.09 13.10
N LEU A 41 -4.51 2.59 12.39
CA LEU A 41 -4.47 1.26 11.83
C LEU A 41 -3.09 0.61 11.93
N PRO A 42 -3.02 -0.68 12.29
CA PRO A 42 -1.78 -1.46 12.28
C PRO A 42 -1.29 -1.87 10.89
N TYR A 43 -2.16 -1.90 9.87
CA TYR A 43 -1.83 -2.40 8.53
C TYR A 43 -2.47 -1.60 7.40
N LEU A 44 -1.79 -1.59 6.25
CA LEU A 44 -2.30 -1.07 4.99
C LEU A 44 -2.22 -2.12 3.88
N HIS A 45 -3.35 -2.44 3.26
CA HIS A 45 -3.46 -3.36 2.13
C HIS A 45 -3.65 -2.58 0.83
N GLY A 46 -3.17 -3.13 -0.28
CA GLY A 46 -3.43 -2.62 -1.63
C GLY A 46 -3.81 -3.73 -2.59
N ASP A 47 -4.79 -3.46 -3.46
CA ASP A 47 -5.21 -4.29 -4.59
C ASP A 47 -4.74 -3.64 -5.90
N ARG A 48 -4.19 -4.43 -6.84
CA ARG A 48 -3.81 -3.89 -8.15
C ARG A 48 -3.87 -4.88 -9.31
N TYR A 49 -4.27 -4.36 -10.47
CA TYR A 49 -3.87 -4.88 -11.78
C TYR A 49 -2.38 -4.62 -12.04
N PRO A 50 -1.63 -5.54 -12.68
CA PRO A 50 -0.18 -5.59 -12.60
C PRO A 50 0.43 -4.56 -13.56
N SER A 51 0.52 -3.29 -13.13
CA SER A 51 1.44 -2.35 -13.76
C SER A 51 2.82 -2.54 -13.13
N ALA A 52 3.84 -2.89 -13.92
CA ALA A 52 5.21 -3.11 -13.44
C ALA A 52 5.77 -1.92 -12.63
N CYS A 53 5.39 -0.69 -12.99
CA CYS A 53 5.78 0.52 -12.25
C CYS A 53 5.14 0.59 -10.86
N GLY A 54 3.88 0.18 -10.73
CA GLY A 54 3.17 0.13 -9.45
C GLY A 54 3.80 -0.88 -8.50
N HIS A 55 4.05 -2.10 -8.98
CA HIS A 55 4.68 -3.15 -8.16
C HIS A 55 6.04 -2.69 -7.63
N ARG A 56 6.91 -2.12 -8.50
CA ARG A 56 8.20 -1.58 -8.06
C ARG A 56 8.07 -0.46 -7.02
N LEU A 57 7.08 0.43 -7.17
CA LEU A 57 6.83 1.49 -6.21
C LEU A 57 6.50 0.92 -4.82
N TYR A 58 5.55 -0.01 -4.74
CA TYR A 58 5.17 -0.63 -3.46
C TYR A 58 6.32 -1.42 -2.83
N THR A 59 6.98 -2.29 -3.59
CA THR A 59 8.11 -3.09 -3.07
C THR A 59 9.22 -2.20 -2.52
N ARG A 60 9.56 -1.09 -3.20
CA ARG A 60 10.57 -0.13 -2.73
C ARG A 60 10.17 0.61 -1.45
N ASN A 61 8.87 0.74 -1.20
CA ASN A 61 8.33 1.43 -0.01
C ASN A 61 7.98 0.44 1.12
N GLY A 62 8.47 -0.80 1.05
CA GLY A 62 8.35 -1.79 2.13
C GLY A 62 7.08 -2.62 2.11
N TYR A 63 6.30 -2.58 1.03
CA TYR A 63 5.15 -3.48 0.87
C TYR A 63 5.62 -4.87 0.42
N GLN A 64 4.93 -5.89 0.91
CA GLN A 64 5.18 -7.29 0.60
C GLN A 64 3.96 -7.92 -0.03
N THR A 65 4.15 -8.88 -0.93
CA THR A 65 3.05 -9.64 -1.52
C THR A 65 2.36 -10.50 -0.47
N ARG A 66 1.03 -10.59 -0.54
CA ARG A 66 0.20 -11.42 0.34
C ARG A 66 -0.85 -12.19 -0.46
N CYS A 67 -1.53 -13.12 0.19
CA CYS A 67 -2.71 -13.78 -0.37
C CYS A 67 -3.88 -12.79 -0.55
N ALA A 68 -4.89 -13.17 -1.33
CA ALA A 68 -6.15 -12.41 -1.38
C ALA A 68 -6.77 -12.27 0.01
N PHE A 69 -7.52 -11.19 0.23
CA PHE A 69 -8.30 -10.95 1.45
C PHE A 69 -9.75 -10.70 1.07
N ALA A 70 -10.68 -10.96 2.00
CA ALA A 70 -12.09 -10.72 1.77
C ALA A 70 -12.35 -9.25 1.35
N PRO A 71 -13.26 -8.99 0.39
CA PRO A 71 -14.09 -9.96 -0.34
C PRO A 71 -13.43 -10.52 -1.62
N TYR A 72 -12.14 -10.24 -1.85
CA TYR A 72 -11.43 -10.66 -3.05
C TYR A 72 -11.04 -12.13 -3.01
N GLN A 73 -11.17 -12.78 -4.16
CA GLN A 73 -10.61 -14.11 -4.40
C GLN A 73 -9.27 -13.99 -5.11
N PRO A 74 -8.38 -15.00 -5.00
CA PRO A 74 -7.18 -15.07 -5.82
C PRO A 74 -7.53 -14.99 -7.31
N ASP A 75 -6.92 -14.06 -8.01
CA ASP A 75 -7.12 -13.83 -9.45
C ASP A 75 -5.75 -13.65 -10.12
N PRO A 76 -5.45 -14.30 -11.26
CA PRO A 76 -4.14 -14.25 -11.90
C PRO A 76 -3.67 -12.85 -12.34
N LEU A 77 -4.61 -11.91 -12.50
CA LEU A 77 -4.34 -10.52 -12.87
C LEU A 77 -4.26 -9.60 -11.65
N SER A 78 -4.51 -10.13 -10.45
CA SER A 78 -4.54 -9.35 -9.23
C SER A 78 -3.30 -9.63 -8.39
N VAL A 79 -2.61 -8.56 -8.00
CA VAL A 79 -1.52 -8.63 -7.03
C VAL A 79 -1.97 -7.91 -5.76
N PHE A 80 -1.96 -8.63 -4.64
CA PHE A 80 -2.27 -8.10 -3.33
C PHE A 80 -0.97 -7.85 -2.56
N MET A 81 -0.85 -6.67 -1.96
CA MET A 81 0.32 -6.31 -1.15
C MET A 81 -0.09 -5.69 0.19
N GLU A 82 0.71 -5.88 1.22
CA GLU A 82 0.54 -5.26 2.53
C GLU A 82 1.81 -4.57 3.02
N LYS A 83 1.62 -3.60 3.92
CA LYS A 83 2.68 -3.04 4.74
C LYS A 83 2.18 -2.89 6.19
N PRO A 84 2.91 -3.42 7.18
CA PRO A 84 2.67 -3.08 8.58
C PRO A 84 2.96 -1.60 8.82
N LEU A 85 2.03 -0.90 9.48
CA LEU A 85 2.10 0.52 9.80
C LEU A 85 2.46 0.80 11.25
N PHE A 86 2.75 -0.22 12.05
CA PHE A 86 3.26 -0.03 13.40
C PHE A 86 4.37 1.03 13.34
N ALA A 87 4.17 2.12 14.08
CA ALA A 87 5.21 3.13 14.27
C ALA A 87 6.49 2.36 14.53
N ASP A 88 7.52 2.64 13.74
CA ASP A 88 8.75 1.89 13.75
C ASP A 88 9.43 2.01 15.13
N LEU A 89 8.99 1.22 16.10
CA LEU A 89 9.57 1.09 17.42
C LEU A 89 10.94 0.40 17.34
N ARG A 90 11.34 -0.09 16.16
CA ARG A 90 12.69 -0.59 15.91
C ARG A 90 13.67 0.51 15.46
N SER A 91 13.18 1.68 15.07
CA SER A 91 14.02 2.86 14.80
C SER A 91 14.15 3.81 16.00
N ALA A 92 13.57 3.47 17.16
CA ALA A 92 13.79 4.16 18.44
C ALA A 92 14.80 3.45 19.35
N ALA A 93 15.49 2.42 18.84
CA ALA A 93 16.56 1.72 19.53
C ALA A 93 17.77 1.54 18.62
N LEU A 94 18.47 2.64 18.32
CA LEU A 94 19.94 2.78 18.35
C LEU A 94 20.37 4.20 17.93
#